data_AF-A0A4U1JQU2-F1
#
_entry.id   AF-A0A4U1JQU2-F1
#
_cell.length_a   1.000
_cell.length_b   1.000
_cell.length_c   1.000
_cell.angle_alpha   90.00
_cell.angle_beta   90.00
_cell.angle_gamma   90.00
#
_symmetry.space_group_name_H-M   'P 1'
#
loop_
_entity.id
_entity.type
_entity.pdbx_description
1 polymer ?
#
loop_
_entity_poly.entity_id
_entity_poly.type
_entity_poly.pdbx_seq_one_letter_code
_entity_poly.pdbx_strand_id
1 'polypeptide(L)'
;MRLPCLSLLLILLACPLQAGTVMVFPGKAALQGAIAAASPGDVLRLAAGSYGPAVLDRPLTLDGQGGAVIDGGGHGTVLTVTADDVTLRGLTVQNSGSRNEEIDAGIKVVKGVRRTLIEDNLLRDNLHGIDFHGAIDGTARRNTILGRRDAHMIARGNGFYVWNAPGVLIEDNEVRWGRDGIFSNASKKDTYRRNTFRDLRFAIHYMYTNDSVVEDNISIGNHLGFAMMYSRRVQVTGNISLADRDHGVMLNSTNDADVIGNLVIGAAKCTFLYDANKNLIAENRFQGCDIGIHYTAGSARNAVTGNAFVGNRNQVKYVGTRDLEWSLDGRGNFWSDLAAFDLNGDGFADQVFRPNDLMDHILWSQPAAGLLIGAPAVQLIRWSQQSFPATLPGGIVDSHPLMAPLEIPLAPDLAAAAAEVGDRWTKDTEEDAETDLAH
;
A
#
# COMPACT_ATOMS: atom_id res chain seq x y z
N MET A 1 2.58 -61.83 -25.36
CA MET A 1 1.30 -61.17 -25.03
C MET A 1 1.08 -61.23 -23.52
N ARG A 2 1.62 -60.28 -22.75
CA ARG A 2 1.45 -60.17 -21.28
C ARG A 2 1.51 -58.70 -20.88
N LEU A 3 0.42 -57.96 -21.09
CA LEU A 3 0.28 -56.57 -20.64
C LEU A 3 -1.09 -56.16 -20.05
N PRO A 4 -2.14 -57.00 -19.88
CA PRO A 4 -3.38 -56.51 -19.28
C PRO A 4 -3.43 -56.55 -17.75
N CYS A 5 -2.47 -57.18 -17.06
CA CYS A 5 -2.50 -57.28 -15.58
C CYS A 5 -1.97 -56.06 -14.83
N LEU A 6 -1.14 -55.22 -15.47
CA LEU A 6 -0.48 -54.10 -14.75
C LEU A 6 -1.42 -52.88 -14.60
N SER A 7 -2.34 -52.68 -15.54
CA SER A 7 -3.30 -51.56 -15.53
C SER A 7 -4.40 -51.73 -14.48
N LEU A 8 -4.76 -52.96 -14.12
CA LEU A 8 -5.78 -53.24 -13.10
C LEU A 8 -5.23 -53.06 -11.67
N LEU A 9 -3.92 -53.20 -11.47
CA LEU A 9 -3.26 -53.04 -10.17
C LEU A 9 -3.08 -51.56 -9.77
N LEU A 10 -2.93 -50.66 -10.75
CA LEU A 10 -2.81 -49.20 -10.52
C LEU A 10 -4.14 -48.52 -10.14
N ILE A 11 -5.28 -49.11 -10.51
CA ILE A 11 -6.61 -48.57 -10.16
C ILE A 11 -7.05 -49.01 -8.75
N LEU A 12 -6.52 -50.12 -8.23
CA LEU A 12 -6.82 -50.63 -6.87
C LEU A 12 -5.95 -50.01 -5.76
N LEU A 13 -4.97 -49.18 -6.11
CA LEU A 13 -4.13 -48.42 -5.16
C LEU A 13 -4.57 -46.95 -4.99
N ALA A 14 -5.59 -46.51 -5.72
CA ALA A 14 -6.25 -45.23 -5.47
C ALA A 14 -7.23 -45.38 -4.29
N CYS A 15 -6.71 -45.65 -3.09
CA CYS A 15 -7.50 -45.36 -1.89
C CYS A 15 -7.79 -43.85 -1.91
N PRO A 16 -9.05 -43.42 -1.80
CA PRO A 16 -9.32 -42.00 -1.65
C PRO A 16 -8.56 -41.53 -0.41
N LEU A 17 -7.72 -40.51 -0.56
CA LEU A 17 -7.14 -39.78 0.56
C LEU A 17 -8.33 -39.15 1.30
N GLN A 18 -8.92 -39.88 2.25
CA GLN A 18 -9.97 -39.34 3.09
C GLN A 18 -9.31 -38.36 4.05
N ALA A 19 -9.41 -37.07 3.73
CA ALA A 19 -9.15 -36.01 4.70
C ALA A 19 -10.10 -36.21 5.89
N GLY A 20 -9.54 -36.58 7.04
CA GLY A 20 -10.29 -36.74 8.28
C GLY A 20 -10.54 -35.38 8.93
N THR A 21 -11.66 -35.25 9.67
CA THR A 21 -11.83 -34.13 10.60
C THR A 21 -11.55 -34.62 12.01
N VAL A 22 -10.55 -34.04 12.67
CA VAL A 22 -10.16 -34.37 14.04
C VAL A 22 -10.51 -33.20 14.95
N MET A 23 -11.29 -33.48 15.99
CA MET A 23 -11.57 -32.50 17.04
C MET A 23 -10.39 -32.42 18.01
N VAL A 24 -9.88 -31.22 18.27
CA VAL A 24 -8.77 -30.98 19.19
C VAL A 24 -9.25 -30.12 20.36
N PHE A 25 -9.08 -30.60 21.58
CA PHE A 25 -9.46 -29.86 22.78
C PHE A 25 -8.31 -28.96 23.29
N PRO A 26 -8.61 -27.84 23.98
CA PRO A 26 -7.61 -26.89 24.44
C PRO A 26 -6.53 -27.50 25.34
N GLY A 27 -5.33 -26.93 25.27
CA GLY A 27 -4.19 -27.36 26.07
C GLY A 27 -2.87 -26.91 25.43
N LYS A 28 -1.89 -26.54 26.25
CA LYS A 28 -0.64 -25.91 25.78
C LYS A 28 0.12 -26.77 24.75
N ALA A 29 0.12 -28.09 24.91
CA ALA A 29 0.74 -29.04 23.98
C ALA A 29 -0.25 -29.76 23.05
N ALA A 30 -1.55 -29.47 23.16
CA ALA A 30 -2.60 -30.22 22.47
C ALA A 30 -2.53 -30.04 20.94
N LEU A 31 -2.28 -28.80 20.49
CA LEU A 31 -2.20 -28.49 19.06
C LEU A 31 -1.04 -29.21 18.38
N GLN A 32 0.18 -29.09 18.92
CA GLN A 32 1.35 -29.75 18.33
C GLN A 32 1.21 -31.27 18.30
N GLY A 33 0.64 -31.87 19.36
CA GLY A 33 0.35 -33.30 19.41
C GLY A 33 -0.67 -33.73 18.36
N ALA A 34 -1.75 -32.97 18.17
CA ALA A 34 -2.76 -33.23 17.15
C ALA A 34 -2.19 -33.11 15.73
N ILE A 35 -1.34 -32.10 15.48
CA ILE A 35 -0.63 -31.93 14.22
C ILE A 35 0.23 -33.18 13.94
N ALA A 36 1.02 -33.64 14.91
CA ALA A 36 1.89 -34.82 14.74
C ALA A 36 1.11 -36.12 14.45
N ALA A 37 -0.13 -36.23 14.93
CA ALA A 37 -1.00 -37.38 14.71
C ALA A 37 -1.83 -37.29 13.40
N ALA A 38 -1.88 -36.12 12.77
CA ALA A 38 -2.70 -35.87 11.58
C ALA A 38 -2.07 -36.45 10.32
N SER A 39 -2.91 -36.91 9.40
CA SER A 39 -2.51 -37.26 8.05
C SER A 39 -2.52 -36.02 7.15
N PRO A 40 -1.67 -35.97 6.09
CA PRO A 40 -1.75 -34.90 5.10
C PRO A 40 -3.16 -34.75 4.51
N GLY A 41 -3.66 -33.51 4.50
CA GLY A 41 -5.00 -33.15 4.05
C GLY A 41 -6.06 -33.10 5.16
N ASP A 42 -5.76 -33.56 6.38
CA ASP A 42 -6.72 -33.54 7.49
C ASP A 42 -7.14 -32.13 7.90
N VAL A 43 -8.32 -32.04 8.51
CA VAL A 43 -8.84 -30.82 9.15
C VAL A 43 -8.78 -30.99 10.66
N LEU A 44 -7.94 -30.19 11.31
CA LEU A 44 -7.89 -30.06 12.76
C LEU A 44 -8.88 -28.98 13.18
N ARG A 45 -10.05 -29.40 13.68
CA ARG A 45 -11.07 -28.50 14.22
C ARG A 45 -10.80 -28.26 15.71
N LEU A 46 -10.49 -27.02 16.06
CA LEU A 46 -10.19 -26.64 17.43
C LEU A 46 -11.49 -26.29 18.17
N ALA A 47 -11.70 -26.90 19.34
CA ALA A 47 -12.72 -26.43 20.27
C ALA A 47 -12.33 -25.06 20.84
N ALA A 48 -13.31 -24.28 21.30
CA ALA A 48 -13.03 -22.98 21.89
C ALA A 48 -12.10 -23.10 23.10
N GLY A 49 -11.07 -22.26 23.15
CA GLY A 49 -10.09 -22.24 24.23
C GLY A 49 -8.67 -21.90 23.77
N SER A 50 -7.70 -22.05 24.68
CA SER A 50 -6.31 -21.64 24.47
C SER A 50 -5.39 -22.83 24.14
N TYR A 51 -4.50 -22.59 23.18
CA TYR A 51 -3.49 -23.52 22.68
C TYR A 51 -2.12 -22.81 22.68
N GLY A 52 -1.05 -23.60 22.80
CA GLY A 52 0.30 -23.09 22.65
C GLY A 52 0.76 -22.99 21.20
N PRO A 53 1.96 -22.44 20.96
CA PRO A 53 2.57 -22.33 19.65
C PRO A 53 2.72 -23.69 18.95
N ALA A 54 2.77 -23.67 17.62
CA ALA A 54 2.91 -24.89 16.84
C ALA A 54 3.62 -24.69 15.51
N VAL A 55 4.22 -25.79 15.02
CA VAL A 55 4.80 -25.91 13.68
C VAL A 55 3.88 -26.78 12.82
N LEU A 56 3.47 -26.26 11.68
CA LEU A 56 2.67 -26.95 10.67
C LEU A 56 3.60 -27.52 9.59
N ASP A 57 4.01 -28.77 9.79
CA ASP A 57 5.00 -29.50 9.00
C ASP A 57 4.39 -30.51 8.01
N ARG A 58 3.06 -30.49 7.84
CA ARG A 58 2.36 -31.27 6.82
C ARG A 58 1.17 -30.48 6.26
N PRO A 59 0.74 -30.74 5.01
CA PRO A 59 -0.47 -30.15 4.46
C PRO A 59 -1.67 -30.47 5.34
N LEU A 60 -2.35 -29.46 5.87
CA LEU A 60 -3.55 -29.64 6.70
C LEU A 60 -4.32 -28.33 6.81
N THR A 61 -5.57 -28.41 7.27
CA THR A 61 -6.37 -27.24 7.66
C THR A 61 -6.45 -27.13 9.18
N LEU A 62 -6.06 -25.99 9.73
CA LEU A 62 -6.29 -25.63 11.11
C LEU A 62 -7.50 -24.69 11.19
N ASP A 63 -8.58 -25.16 11.80
CA ASP A 63 -9.86 -24.46 11.85
C ASP A 63 -10.25 -24.13 13.29
N GLY A 64 -10.14 -22.84 13.64
CA GLY A 64 -10.42 -22.33 14.98
C GLY A 64 -11.90 -22.06 15.28
N GLN A 65 -12.78 -22.15 14.28
CA GLN A 65 -14.22 -21.89 14.42
C GLN A 65 -14.57 -20.54 15.10
N GLY A 66 -13.64 -19.57 15.08
CA GLY A 66 -13.78 -18.28 15.75
C GLY A 66 -13.59 -18.30 17.27
N GLY A 67 -13.33 -19.47 17.88
CA GLY A 67 -13.23 -19.62 19.34
C GLY A 67 -11.85 -20.06 19.86
N ALA A 68 -10.94 -20.45 18.97
CA ALA A 68 -9.61 -20.91 19.35
C ALA A 68 -8.59 -19.78 19.40
N VAL A 69 -7.81 -19.73 20.48
CA VAL A 69 -6.72 -18.77 20.71
C VAL A 69 -5.40 -19.51 20.73
N ILE A 70 -4.49 -19.18 19.81
CA ILE A 70 -3.11 -19.64 19.83
C ILE A 70 -2.24 -18.55 20.43
N ASP A 71 -1.63 -18.83 21.58
CA ASP A 71 -0.89 -17.84 22.37
C ASP A 71 0.61 -18.14 22.41
N GLY A 72 1.42 -17.19 21.93
CA GLY A 72 2.89 -17.24 21.95
C GLY A 72 3.51 -17.07 23.34
N GLY A 73 2.77 -16.51 24.29
CA GLY A 73 3.28 -16.20 25.63
C GLY A 73 4.43 -15.18 25.65
N GLY A 74 4.57 -14.36 24.60
CA GLY A 74 5.64 -13.37 24.47
C GLY A 74 6.97 -13.93 23.95
N HIS A 75 6.96 -15.13 23.34
CA HIS A 75 8.18 -15.80 22.88
C HIS A 75 8.04 -16.33 21.45
N GLY A 76 9.03 -16.02 20.60
CA GLY A 76 9.18 -16.60 19.28
C GLY A 76 8.00 -16.31 18.34
N THR A 77 7.92 -17.09 17.27
CA THR A 77 6.77 -17.09 16.36
C THR A 77 5.67 -18.01 16.89
N VAL A 78 4.39 -17.60 16.80
CA VAL A 78 3.26 -18.37 17.35
C VAL A 78 2.90 -19.58 16.47
N LEU A 79 2.70 -19.37 15.17
CA LEU A 79 2.49 -20.44 14.19
C LEU A 79 3.56 -20.38 13.11
N THR A 80 4.31 -21.47 12.94
CA THR A 80 5.31 -21.59 11.87
C THR A 80 4.85 -22.62 10.84
N VAL A 81 4.64 -22.18 9.60
CA VAL A 81 4.22 -23.03 8.48
C VAL A 81 5.46 -23.46 7.70
N THR A 82 5.71 -24.77 7.63
CA THR A 82 6.86 -25.37 6.93
C THR A 82 6.46 -26.37 5.85
N ALA A 83 5.16 -26.58 5.63
CA ALA A 83 4.62 -27.44 4.57
C ALA A 83 3.72 -26.67 3.61
N ASP A 84 3.69 -27.15 2.36
CA ASP A 84 2.79 -26.66 1.31
C ASP A 84 1.32 -26.93 1.67
N ASP A 85 0.41 -26.18 1.04
CA ASP A 85 -1.04 -26.42 1.07
C ASP A 85 -1.66 -26.43 2.49
N VAL A 86 -1.07 -25.64 3.40
CA VAL A 86 -1.59 -25.41 4.75
C VAL A 86 -2.67 -24.32 4.72
N THR A 87 -3.79 -24.56 5.37
CA THR A 87 -4.85 -23.55 5.59
C THR A 87 -4.97 -23.23 7.07
N LEU A 88 -4.96 -21.94 7.42
CA LEU A 88 -5.16 -21.42 8.78
C LEU A 88 -6.40 -20.52 8.78
N ARG A 89 -7.45 -20.89 9.52
CA ARG A 89 -8.69 -20.10 9.52
C ARG A 89 -9.44 -20.02 10.84
N GLY A 90 -10.12 -18.90 11.06
CA GLY A 90 -10.98 -18.70 12.23
C GLY A 90 -10.23 -18.72 13.56
N LEU A 91 -8.95 -18.35 13.57
CA LEU A 91 -8.08 -18.36 14.74
C LEU A 91 -7.92 -16.95 15.32
N THR A 92 -7.75 -16.87 16.62
CA THR A 92 -7.04 -15.73 17.24
C THR A 92 -5.59 -16.12 17.45
N VAL A 93 -4.63 -15.36 16.90
CA VAL A 93 -3.19 -15.60 17.04
C VAL A 93 -2.54 -14.41 17.73
N GLN A 94 -1.91 -14.63 18.88
CA GLN A 94 -1.49 -13.52 19.75
C GLN A 94 -0.18 -13.73 20.49
N ASN A 95 0.38 -12.62 20.98
CA ASN A 95 1.52 -12.56 21.89
C ASN A 95 2.77 -13.27 21.36
N SER A 96 3.17 -13.00 20.12
CA SER A 96 4.49 -13.42 19.64
C SER A 96 5.63 -12.81 20.49
N GLY A 97 6.84 -13.28 20.25
CA GLY A 97 8.06 -12.61 20.73
C GLY A 97 8.29 -11.24 20.08
N SER A 98 9.45 -10.66 20.38
CA SER A 98 9.84 -9.30 19.99
C SER A 98 11.23 -9.23 19.36
N ARG A 99 11.78 -10.35 18.89
CA ARG A 99 13.09 -10.38 18.24
C ARG A 99 12.96 -9.99 16.76
N ASN A 100 13.49 -8.82 16.42
CA ASN A 100 13.51 -8.34 15.03
C ASN A 100 14.46 -9.18 14.15
N GLU A 101 15.57 -9.67 14.71
CA GLU A 101 16.54 -10.50 13.99
C GLU A 101 15.94 -11.85 13.57
N GLU A 102 15.03 -12.39 14.38
CA GLU A 102 14.31 -13.63 14.11
C GLU A 102 12.99 -13.40 13.37
N ILE A 103 12.59 -12.13 13.19
CA ILE A 103 11.31 -11.69 12.60
C ILE A 103 10.16 -12.40 13.32
N ASP A 104 10.08 -12.28 14.65
CA ASP A 104 8.98 -12.89 15.41
C ASP A 104 7.62 -12.46 14.86
N ALA A 105 6.71 -13.42 14.65
CA ALA A 105 5.42 -13.17 14.02
C ALA A 105 4.29 -13.97 14.68
N GLY A 106 3.05 -13.53 14.47
CA GLY A 106 1.87 -14.35 14.75
C GLY A 106 1.88 -15.59 13.86
N ILE A 107 1.97 -15.40 12.55
CA ILE A 107 2.06 -16.49 11.57
C ILE A 107 3.27 -16.26 10.68
N LYS A 108 4.17 -17.24 10.58
CA LYS A 108 5.32 -17.21 9.66
C LYS A 108 5.22 -18.34 8.67
N VAL A 109 5.30 -18.01 7.38
CA VAL A 109 5.41 -18.97 6.28
C VAL A 109 6.85 -18.94 5.79
N VAL A 110 7.55 -20.06 5.98
CA VAL A 110 8.99 -20.11 5.70
C VAL A 110 9.30 -20.31 4.23
N LYS A 111 10.57 -20.14 3.89
CA LYS A 111 11.06 -20.12 2.52
C LYS A 111 10.75 -21.41 1.77
N GLY A 112 10.22 -21.27 0.56
CA GLY A 112 9.94 -22.36 -0.37
C GLY A 112 8.59 -23.05 -0.17
N VAL A 113 7.85 -22.71 0.89
CA VAL A 113 6.49 -23.18 1.13
C VAL A 113 5.54 -22.57 0.11
N ARG A 114 4.62 -23.39 -0.42
CA ARG A 114 3.68 -23.00 -1.48
C ARG A 114 2.23 -23.02 -1.03
N ARG A 115 1.43 -22.12 -1.61
CA ARG A 115 -0.04 -22.17 -1.57
C ARG A 115 -0.62 -22.23 -0.16
N THR A 116 0.03 -21.54 0.80
CA THR A 116 -0.55 -21.35 2.13
C THR A 116 -1.74 -20.42 2.04
N LEU A 117 -2.84 -20.76 2.70
CA LEU A 117 -4.02 -19.91 2.83
C LEU A 117 -4.20 -19.50 4.29
N ILE A 118 -4.18 -18.20 4.57
CA ILE A 118 -4.40 -17.62 5.89
C ILE A 118 -5.66 -16.76 5.80
N GLU A 119 -6.79 -17.21 6.33
CA GLU A 119 -8.07 -16.51 6.16
C GLU A 119 -8.92 -16.38 7.42
N ASP A 120 -9.69 -15.30 7.52
CA ASP A 120 -10.69 -15.12 8.59
C ASP A 120 -10.08 -15.22 10.01
N ASN A 121 -8.84 -14.75 10.20
CA ASN A 121 -8.15 -14.77 11.48
C ASN A 121 -8.07 -13.38 12.11
N LEU A 122 -8.03 -13.35 13.46
CA LEU A 122 -7.68 -12.18 14.24
C LEU A 122 -6.25 -12.31 14.75
N LEU A 123 -5.37 -11.38 14.36
CA LEU A 123 -4.00 -11.31 14.85
C LEU A 123 -3.83 -10.08 15.73
N ARG A 124 -3.33 -10.25 16.95
CA ARG A 124 -3.14 -9.13 17.90
C ARG A 124 -1.88 -9.29 18.73
N ASP A 125 -1.28 -8.16 19.10
CA ASP A 125 -0.15 -8.12 20.03
C ASP A 125 1.05 -8.98 19.59
N ASN A 126 1.25 -9.12 18.27
CA ASN A 126 2.42 -9.76 17.68
C ASN A 126 3.40 -8.68 17.20
N LEU A 127 4.71 -8.97 17.17
CA LEU A 127 5.70 -8.10 16.53
C LEU A 127 5.31 -7.89 15.07
N HIS A 128 5.35 -8.95 14.26
CA HIS A 128 4.72 -8.97 12.94
C HIS A 128 3.42 -9.77 12.97
N GLY A 129 2.39 -9.34 12.24
CA GLY A 129 1.16 -10.13 12.11
C GLY A 129 1.40 -11.42 11.33
N ILE A 130 1.58 -11.28 10.01
CA ILE A 130 1.85 -12.37 9.08
C ILE A 130 3.17 -12.11 8.35
N ASP A 131 4.12 -13.05 8.43
CA ASP A 131 5.39 -13.03 7.71
C ASP A 131 5.38 -14.08 6.58
N PHE A 132 5.36 -13.61 5.33
CA PHE A 132 5.66 -14.42 4.16
C PHE A 132 7.17 -14.33 3.86
N HIS A 133 7.93 -15.26 4.42
CA HIS A 133 9.38 -15.26 4.35
C HIS A 133 9.89 -16.21 3.28
N GLY A 134 9.89 -15.76 2.02
CA GLY A 134 10.27 -16.60 0.88
C GLY A 134 9.21 -17.61 0.46
N ALA A 135 7.97 -17.41 0.87
CA ALA A 135 6.81 -18.21 0.46
C ALA A 135 6.48 -18.00 -1.02
N ILE A 136 5.76 -18.93 -1.63
CA ILE A 136 5.39 -18.86 -3.06
C ILE A 136 3.88 -19.03 -3.18
N ASP A 137 3.23 -18.12 -3.90
CA ASP A 137 1.78 -18.15 -4.16
C ASP A 137 0.95 -18.25 -2.86
N GLY A 138 1.41 -17.59 -1.79
CA GLY A 138 0.70 -17.53 -0.51
C GLY A 138 -0.48 -16.54 -0.57
N THR A 139 -1.58 -16.85 0.11
CA THR A 139 -2.75 -15.97 0.19
C THR A 139 -3.07 -15.63 1.64
N ALA A 140 -3.20 -14.34 1.94
CA ALA A 140 -3.79 -13.87 3.19
C ALA A 140 -5.04 -13.04 2.89
N ARG A 141 -6.21 -13.49 3.35
CA ARG A 141 -7.47 -12.80 3.06
C ARG A 141 -8.42 -12.68 4.23
N ARG A 142 -9.16 -11.57 4.33
CA ARG A 142 -10.18 -11.38 5.40
C ARG A 142 -9.63 -11.54 6.81
N ASN A 143 -8.36 -11.22 7.03
CA ASN A 143 -7.77 -11.19 8.37
C ASN A 143 -7.88 -9.78 8.96
N THR A 144 -8.03 -9.71 10.27
CA THR A 144 -7.92 -8.46 11.03
C THR A 144 -6.61 -8.48 11.82
N ILE A 145 -5.75 -7.49 11.61
CA ILE A 145 -4.48 -7.35 12.31
C ILE A 145 -4.50 -6.09 13.17
N LEU A 146 -4.40 -6.29 14.48
CA LEU A 146 -4.27 -5.23 15.48
C LEU A 146 -2.82 -5.20 15.99
N GLY A 147 -2.00 -4.34 15.40
CA GLY A 147 -0.58 -4.23 15.71
C GLY A 147 -0.32 -3.65 17.10
N ARG A 148 0.93 -3.82 17.58
CA ARG A 148 1.37 -3.26 18.85
C ARG A 148 1.40 -1.74 18.80
N ARG A 149 1.20 -1.12 19.97
CA ARG A 149 1.22 0.34 20.15
C ARG A 149 2.39 0.79 21.03
N ASP A 150 3.54 0.14 20.84
CA ASP A 150 4.79 0.46 21.56
C ASP A 150 5.11 1.96 21.39
N ALA A 151 5.72 2.60 22.40
CA ALA A 151 5.94 4.05 22.37
C ALA A 151 6.71 4.50 21.11
N HIS A 152 7.81 3.82 20.78
CA HIS A 152 8.59 4.13 19.59
C HIS A 152 8.06 3.37 18.38
N MET A 153 7.67 4.09 17.32
CA MET A 153 7.16 3.51 16.07
C MET A 153 8.09 2.43 15.47
N ILE A 154 9.40 2.67 15.50
CA ILE A 154 10.39 1.74 14.95
C ILE A 154 10.50 0.41 15.70
N ALA A 155 10.10 0.38 16.97
CA ALA A 155 10.09 -0.83 17.78
C ALA A 155 8.87 -1.73 17.50
N ARG A 156 7.85 -1.18 16.83
CA ARG A 156 6.68 -1.95 16.38
C ARG A 156 7.06 -2.73 15.12
N GLY A 157 6.42 -3.88 14.91
CA GLY A 157 6.51 -4.56 13.62
C GLY A 157 5.31 -4.26 12.73
N ASN A 158 5.30 -4.91 11.58
CA ASN A 158 4.36 -4.65 10.49
C ASN A 158 3.14 -5.59 10.57
N GLY A 159 2.03 -5.18 9.97
CA GLY A 159 0.88 -6.07 9.79
C GLY A 159 1.27 -7.29 8.96
N PHE A 160 1.82 -7.03 7.78
CA PHE A 160 2.40 -8.02 6.89
C PHE A 160 3.88 -7.73 6.65
N TYR A 161 4.72 -8.76 6.75
CA TYR A 161 6.11 -8.73 6.31
C TYR A 161 6.23 -9.67 5.11
N VAL A 162 6.60 -9.16 3.94
CA VAL A 162 6.77 -9.96 2.72
C VAL A 162 8.23 -9.83 2.29
N TRP A 163 8.97 -10.93 2.31
CA TRP A 163 10.37 -10.91 1.93
C TRP A 163 10.68 -11.99 0.92
N ASN A 164 11.08 -11.58 -0.29
CA ASN A 164 11.45 -12.48 -1.38
C ASN A 164 10.42 -13.60 -1.63
N ALA A 165 9.13 -13.26 -1.53
CA ALA A 165 8.03 -14.21 -1.51
C ALA A 165 7.11 -13.97 -2.71
N PRO A 166 7.43 -14.53 -3.89
CA PRO A 166 6.74 -14.17 -5.13
C PRO A 166 5.33 -14.75 -5.21
N GLY A 167 4.42 -13.98 -5.82
CA GLY A 167 3.06 -14.42 -6.11
C GLY A 167 2.13 -14.29 -4.90
N VAL A 168 2.53 -13.54 -3.87
CA VAL A 168 1.70 -13.36 -2.67
C VAL A 168 0.49 -12.50 -2.98
N LEU A 169 -0.69 -12.98 -2.55
CA LEU A 169 -1.96 -12.27 -2.60
C LEU A 169 -2.36 -11.85 -1.18
N ILE A 170 -2.45 -10.55 -0.93
CA ILE A 170 -2.99 -10.00 0.32
C ILE A 170 -4.26 -9.22 -0.03
N GLU A 171 -5.43 -9.78 0.30
CA GLU A 171 -6.71 -9.18 -0.10
C GLU A 171 -7.76 -9.09 1.00
N ASP A 172 -8.59 -8.05 0.97
CA ASP A 172 -9.75 -7.91 1.85
C ASP A 172 -9.39 -7.95 3.36
N ASN A 173 -8.18 -7.51 3.74
CA ASN A 173 -7.73 -7.47 5.14
C ASN A 173 -7.94 -6.09 5.78
N GLU A 174 -8.06 -6.06 7.11
CA GLU A 174 -8.05 -4.84 7.90
C GLU A 174 -6.78 -4.81 8.78
N VAL A 175 -5.99 -3.75 8.69
CA VAL A 175 -4.79 -3.57 9.51
C VAL A 175 -4.85 -2.24 10.23
N ARG A 176 -4.70 -2.30 11.54
CA ARG A 176 -4.70 -1.12 12.40
C ARG A 176 -3.60 -1.20 13.45
N TRP A 177 -2.89 -0.09 13.65
CA TRP A 177 -1.73 0.01 14.55
C TRP A 177 -0.57 -0.91 14.16
N GLY A 178 0.57 -0.73 14.83
CA GLY A 178 1.86 -1.30 14.42
C GLY A 178 2.72 -0.25 13.75
N ARG A 179 3.68 -0.70 12.94
CA ARG A 179 4.56 0.15 12.14
C ARG A 179 4.01 0.37 10.73
N ASP A 180 4.20 -0.60 9.83
CA ASP A 180 3.68 -0.53 8.46
C ASP A 180 2.57 -1.56 8.26
N GLY A 181 1.60 -1.28 7.38
CA GLY A 181 0.51 -2.18 7.04
C GLY A 181 1.03 -3.40 6.30
N ILE A 182 1.54 -3.19 5.07
CA ILE A 182 2.32 -4.18 4.32
C ILE A 182 3.72 -3.62 4.09
N PHE A 183 4.74 -4.30 4.59
CA PHE A 183 6.13 -4.07 4.21
C PHE A 183 6.60 -5.18 3.28
N SER A 184 6.83 -4.84 2.01
CA SER A 184 7.24 -5.78 0.97
C SER A 184 8.65 -5.47 0.51
N ASN A 185 9.58 -6.39 0.73
CA ASN A 185 10.99 -6.23 0.44
C ASN A 185 11.53 -7.32 -0.51
N ALA A 186 12.15 -6.90 -1.61
CA ALA A 186 12.79 -7.76 -2.59
C ALA A 186 11.88 -8.86 -3.15
N SER A 187 10.61 -8.55 -3.42
CA SER A 187 9.59 -9.49 -3.90
C SER A 187 9.12 -9.17 -5.33
N LYS A 188 8.23 -10.01 -5.89
CA LYS A 188 7.72 -9.82 -7.26
C LYS A 188 6.42 -10.57 -7.55
N LYS A 189 5.64 -10.05 -8.51
CA LYS A 189 4.35 -10.63 -8.94
C LYS A 189 3.34 -10.73 -7.80
N ASP A 190 3.44 -9.82 -6.85
CA ASP A 190 2.54 -9.77 -5.71
C ASP A 190 1.33 -8.91 -6.05
N THR A 191 0.20 -9.20 -5.40
CA THR A 191 -1.05 -8.45 -5.55
C THR A 191 -1.58 -8.09 -4.18
N TYR A 192 -1.64 -6.80 -3.89
CA TYR A 192 -2.20 -6.28 -2.64
C TYR A 192 -3.46 -5.48 -2.98
N ARG A 193 -4.63 -5.97 -2.56
CA ARG A 193 -5.89 -5.38 -2.99
C ARG A 193 -7.02 -5.33 -1.98
N ARG A 194 -7.87 -4.31 -2.08
CA ARG A 194 -9.07 -4.17 -1.23
C ARG A 194 -8.78 -4.28 0.27
N ASN A 195 -7.58 -3.90 0.70
CA ASN A 195 -7.22 -3.86 2.11
C ASN A 195 -7.48 -2.47 2.68
N THR A 196 -7.82 -2.41 3.97
CA THR A 196 -8.00 -1.16 4.71
C THR A 196 -6.91 -1.00 5.76
N PHE A 197 -6.22 0.14 5.74
CA PHE A 197 -5.07 0.45 6.59
C PHE A 197 -5.32 1.73 7.39
N ARG A 198 -5.19 1.67 8.72
CA ARG A 198 -5.44 2.83 9.60
C ARG A 198 -4.42 2.97 10.71
N ASP A 199 -4.09 4.22 11.06
CA ASP A 199 -3.27 4.57 12.22
C ASP A 199 -1.88 3.88 12.25
N LEU A 200 -1.25 3.79 11.07
CA LEU A 200 0.07 3.22 10.83
C LEU A 200 1.07 4.32 10.42
N ARG A 201 2.35 3.96 10.36
CA ARG A 201 3.34 4.74 9.64
C ARG A 201 3.02 4.69 8.14
N PHE A 202 3.24 3.57 7.46
CA PHE A 202 2.90 3.42 6.04
C PHE A 202 1.78 2.40 5.82
N ALA A 203 0.78 2.68 4.97
CA ALA A 203 -0.22 1.67 4.63
C ALA A 203 0.42 0.53 3.80
N ILE A 204 1.09 0.89 2.71
CA ILE A 204 1.88 -0.06 1.90
C ILE A 204 3.26 0.53 1.63
N HIS A 205 4.30 -0.24 1.97
CA HIS A 205 5.70 0.12 1.86
C HIS A 205 6.44 -0.91 0.98
N TYR A 206 6.76 -0.53 -0.25
CA TYR A 206 7.58 -1.34 -1.16
C TYR A 206 9.03 -0.95 -1.05
N MET A 207 9.89 -1.96 -0.94
CA MET A 207 11.34 -1.88 -1.12
C MET A 207 11.73 -2.93 -2.16
N TYR A 208 12.17 -2.52 -3.35
CA TYR A 208 12.62 -3.47 -4.39
C TYR A 208 11.56 -4.51 -4.81
N THR A 209 10.28 -4.15 -4.80
CA THR A 209 9.17 -5.05 -5.15
C THR A 209 8.68 -4.75 -6.57
N ASN A 210 8.93 -5.68 -7.50
CA ASN A 210 8.77 -5.42 -8.94
C ASN A 210 7.60 -6.19 -9.55
N ASP A 211 7.11 -5.78 -10.72
CA ASP A 211 6.10 -6.53 -11.48
C ASP A 211 4.84 -6.86 -10.65
N SER A 212 4.40 -5.93 -9.81
CA SER A 212 3.40 -6.17 -8.75
C SER A 212 2.27 -5.14 -8.79
N VAL A 213 1.15 -5.47 -8.17
CA VAL A 213 -0.10 -4.71 -8.23
C VAL A 213 -0.52 -4.26 -6.82
N VAL A 214 -0.86 -2.98 -6.71
CA VAL A 214 -1.48 -2.34 -5.54
C VAL A 214 -2.80 -1.75 -6.03
N GLU A 215 -3.91 -2.44 -5.81
CA GLU A 215 -5.22 -2.05 -6.37
C GLU A 215 -6.33 -1.91 -5.32
N ASP A 216 -7.17 -0.88 -5.44
CA ASP A 216 -8.38 -0.70 -4.63
C ASP A 216 -8.16 -0.73 -3.11
N ASN A 217 -6.97 -0.36 -2.62
CA ASN A 217 -6.69 -0.29 -1.18
C ASN A 217 -7.10 1.06 -0.60
N ILE A 218 -7.38 1.08 0.69
CA ILE A 218 -7.83 2.25 1.43
C ILE A 218 -6.82 2.54 2.55
N SER A 219 -6.24 3.74 2.52
CA SER A 219 -5.38 4.30 3.56
C SER A 219 -6.10 5.45 4.25
N ILE A 220 -6.24 5.38 5.58
CA ILE A 220 -6.91 6.43 6.36
C ILE A 220 -6.06 6.81 7.57
N GLY A 221 -5.59 8.04 7.60
CA GLY A 221 -4.88 8.54 8.76
C GLY A 221 -3.60 7.75 9.06
N ASN A 222 -2.81 7.45 8.05
CA ASN A 222 -1.46 6.94 8.21
C ASN A 222 -0.45 8.10 8.07
N HIS A 223 0.82 7.88 8.43
CA HIS A 223 1.85 8.90 8.13
C HIS A 223 2.03 9.01 6.60
N LEU A 224 1.94 7.89 5.89
CA LEU A 224 2.00 7.79 4.44
C LEU A 224 1.02 6.71 3.94
N GLY A 225 0.32 6.99 2.85
CA GLY A 225 -0.50 5.98 2.18
C GLY A 225 0.34 4.94 1.46
N PHE A 226 0.68 5.20 0.21
CA PHE A 226 1.31 4.22 -0.68
C PHE A 226 2.73 4.64 -1.05
N ALA A 227 3.74 3.99 -0.45
CA ALA A 227 5.15 4.25 -0.69
C ALA A 227 5.76 3.20 -1.65
N MET A 228 5.89 3.56 -2.92
CA MET A 228 6.57 2.73 -3.92
C MET A 228 8.05 3.13 -3.99
N MET A 229 8.93 2.30 -3.43
CA MET A 229 10.38 2.60 -3.39
C MET A 229 11.19 1.54 -4.14
N TYR A 230 12.16 2.01 -4.93
CA TYR A 230 13.15 1.19 -5.64
C TYR A 230 12.55 0.09 -6.52
N SER A 231 11.39 0.37 -7.11
CA SER A 231 10.55 -0.64 -7.76
C SER A 231 10.35 -0.34 -9.24
N ARG A 232 10.03 -1.38 -10.02
CA ARG A 232 9.84 -1.26 -11.47
C ARG A 232 8.60 -2.04 -11.93
N ARG A 233 7.87 -1.48 -12.91
CA ARG A 233 6.66 -2.09 -13.50
C ARG A 233 5.63 -2.45 -12.44
N VAL A 234 5.35 -1.49 -11.55
CA VAL A 234 4.30 -1.62 -10.55
C VAL A 234 3.03 -0.93 -11.03
N GLN A 235 1.87 -1.50 -10.72
CA GLN A 235 0.57 -0.90 -10.97
C GLN A 235 0.00 -0.43 -9.64
N VAL A 236 -0.34 0.86 -9.55
CA VAL A 236 -0.94 1.49 -8.38
C VAL A 236 -2.27 2.08 -8.83
N THR A 237 -3.36 1.33 -8.69
CA THR A 237 -4.62 1.64 -9.35
C THR A 237 -5.83 1.67 -8.42
N GLY A 238 -6.70 2.67 -8.57
CA GLY A 238 -7.97 2.70 -7.82
C GLY A 238 -7.83 2.85 -6.30
N ASN A 239 -6.64 3.17 -5.78
CA ASN A 239 -6.43 3.27 -4.34
C ASN A 239 -6.95 4.61 -3.80
N ILE A 240 -7.37 4.61 -2.54
CA ILE A 240 -7.89 5.78 -1.84
C ILE A 240 -6.98 6.09 -0.65
N SER A 241 -6.44 7.30 -0.58
CA SER A 241 -5.69 7.85 0.55
C SER A 241 -6.43 9.04 1.15
N LEU A 242 -6.79 8.95 2.43
CA LEU A 242 -7.62 9.94 3.12
C LEU A 242 -6.94 10.42 4.38
N ALA A 243 -6.69 11.72 4.48
CA ALA A 243 -6.11 12.36 5.66
C ALA A 243 -4.79 11.67 6.10
N ASP A 244 -4.00 11.18 5.16
CA ASP A 244 -2.64 10.73 5.43
C ASP A 244 -1.74 11.95 5.66
N ARG A 245 -0.74 11.84 6.55
CA ARG A 245 0.00 13.01 7.02
C ARG A 245 0.89 13.62 5.94
N ASP A 246 1.82 12.83 5.42
CA ASP A 246 2.97 13.33 4.65
C ASP A 246 2.77 13.16 3.16
N HIS A 247 2.42 11.94 2.72
CA HIS A 247 2.20 11.64 1.31
C HIS A 247 1.03 10.68 1.11
N GLY A 248 0.19 10.96 0.11
CA GLY A 248 -0.84 10.02 -0.32
C GLY A 248 -0.26 8.89 -1.16
N VAL A 249 0.37 9.25 -2.29
CA VAL A 249 1.13 8.32 -3.13
C VAL A 249 2.56 8.83 -3.31
N MET A 250 3.55 7.99 -3.06
CA MET A 250 4.97 8.33 -3.24
C MET A 250 5.65 7.36 -4.20
N LEU A 251 6.38 7.92 -5.16
CA LEU A 251 7.27 7.22 -6.07
C LEU A 251 8.70 7.66 -5.78
N ASN A 252 9.49 6.81 -5.13
CA ASN A 252 10.92 7.03 -4.90
C ASN A 252 11.76 6.00 -5.68
N SER A 253 12.57 6.45 -6.63
CA SER A 253 13.31 5.59 -7.56
C SER A 253 12.42 4.50 -8.19
N THR A 254 11.15 4.85 -8.46
CA THR A 254 10.16 3.96 -9.05
C THR A 254 10.02 4.23 -10.54
N ASN A 255 10.11 3.18 -11.35
CA ASN A 255 10.26 3.31 -12.80
C ASN A 255 9.29 2.44 -13.61
N ASP A 256 8.83 2.97 -14.74
CA ASP A 256 7.93 2.27 -15.66
C ASP A 256 6.66 1.75 -14.95
N ALA A 257 6.14 2.54 -14.00
CA ALA A 257 4.94 2.26 -13.23
C ALA A 257 3.69 2.94 -13.80
N ASP A 258 2.54 2.35 -13.53
CA ASP A 258 1.22 2.90 -13.87
C ASP A 258 0.52 3.32 -12.57
N VAL A 259 0.32 4.61 -12.38
CA VAL A 259 -0.40 5.21 -11.25
C VAL A 259 -1.70 5.80 -11.77
N ILE A 260 -2.78 5.02 -11.70
CA ILE A 260 -4.02 5.31 -12.43
C ILE A 260 -5.26 5.27 -11.54
N GLY A 261 -6.17 6.24 -11.65
CA GLY A 261 -7.47 6.12 -10.99
C GLY A 261 -7.45 6.27 -9.47
N ASN A 262 -6.36 6.79 -8.89
CA ASN A 262 -6.24 6.91 -7.43
C ASN A 262 -6.90 8.20 -6.93
N LEU A 263 -7.49 8.14 -5.73
CA LEU A 263 -8.06 9.28 -5.03
C LEU A 263 -7.21 9.62 -3.81
N VAL A 264 -6.68 10.84 -3.75
CA VAL A 264 -5.97 11.36 -2.57
C VAL A 264 -6.69 12.61 -2.07
N ILE A 265 -7.14 12.59 -0.82
CA ILE A 265 -7.80 13.72 -0.18
C ILE A 265 -7.09 14.06 1.13
N GLY A 266 -6.42 15.20 1.17
CA GLY A 266 -5.78 15.75 2.37
C GLY A 266 -4.48 15.02 2.75
N ALA A 267 -3.35 15.61 2.38
CA ALA A 267 -2.00 15.24 2.80
C ALA A 267 -1.05 16.43 2.60
N ALA A 268 0.15 16.41 3.20
CA ALA A 268 1.16 17.42 2.88
C ALA A 268 1.54 17.39 1.39
N LYS A 269 1.63 16.20 0.79
CA LYS A 269 1.81 16.03 -0.66
C LYS A 269 0.85 14.96 -1.16
N CYS A 270 -0.04 15.31 -2.07
CA CYS A 270 -0.97 14.35 -2.66
C CYS A 270 -0.20 13.25 -3.42
N THR A 271 0.74 13.67 -4.28
CA THR A 271 1.73 12.76 -4.88
C THR A 271 3.15 13.34 -4.86
N PHE A 272 4.13 12.47 -4.67
CA PHE A 272 5.55 12.84 -4.61
C PHE A 272 6.41 11.95 -5.50
N LEU A 273 7.18 12.57 -6.40
CA LEU A 273 8.10 11.92 -7.31
C LEU A 273 9.53 12.34 -7.00
N TYR A 274 10.35 11.36 -6.62
CA TYR A 274 11.77 11.51 -6.35
C TYR A 274 12.54 10.45 -7.16
N ASP A 275 13.39 10.89 -8.08
CA ASP A 275 14.12 10.00 -9.01
C ASP A 275 13.21 8.95 -9.72
N ALA A 276 11.94 9.32 -9.96
CA ALA A 276 10.95 8.43 -10.55
C ALA A 276 10.88 8.67 -12.06
N ASN A 277 11.02 7.63 -12.89
CA ASN A 277 11.14 7.81 -14.33
C ASN A 277 10.21 6.92 -15.16
N LYS A 278 9.78 7.44 -16.32
CA LYS A 278 8.98 6.69 -17.30
C LYS A 278 7.66 6.14 -16.76
N ASN A 279 7.09 6.80 -15.75
CA ASN A 279 5.81 6.39 -15.18
C ASN A 279 4.65 7.06 -15.92
N LEU A 280 3.51 6.40 -15.94
CA LEU A 280 2.23 6.97 -16.34
C LEU A 280 1.46 7.36 -15.08
N ILE A 281 1.13 8.63 -14.94
CA ILE A 281 0.29 9.17 -13.86
C ILE A 281 -0.96 9.70 -14.52
N ALA A 282 -2.02 8.91 -14.50
CA ALA A 282 -3.22 9.23 -15.26
C ALA A 282 -4.50 9.08 -14.45
N GLU A 283 -5.50 9.92 -14.75
CA GLU A 283 -6.85 9.75 -14.20
C GLU A 283 -6.88 9.67 -12.65
N ASN A 284 -5.97 10.36 -11.97
CA ASN A 284 -5.98 10.46 -10.52
C ASN A 284 -6.69 11.74 -10.08
N ARG A 285 -7.26 11.74 -8.88
CA ARG A 285 -7.78 12.93 -8.23
C ARG A 285 -6.94 13.27 -7.01
N PHE A 286 -6.28 14.42 -7.07
CA PHE A 286 -5.43 14.96 -6.01
C PHE A 286 -6.10 16.21 -5.42
N GLN A 287 -6.68 16.07 -4.23
CA GLN A 287 -7.57 17.08 -3.66
C GLN A 287 -7.14 17.53 -2.25
N GLY A 288 -7.18 18.84 -2.04
CA GLY A 288 -7.07 19.43 -0.70
C GLY A 288 -5.73 19.18 0.00
N CYS A 289 -4.65 18.97 -0.74
CA CYS A 289 -3.30 18.80 -0.21
C CYS A 289 -2.53 20.13 -0.14
N ASP A 290 -1.48 20.21 0.68
CA ASP A 290 -0.59 21.38 0.66
C ASP A 290 0.15 21.51 -0.68
N ILE A 291 0.54 20.37 -1.26
CA ILE A 291 1.06 20.26 -2.62
C ILE A 291 0.31 19.15 -3.37
N GLY A 292 -0.24 19.46 -4.54
CA GLY A 292 -0.89 18.47 -5.41
C GLY A 292 0.10 17.43 -5.93
N ILE A 293 1.14 17.88 -6.64
CA ILE A 293 2.26 17.04 -7.07
C ILE A 293 3.60 17.72 -6.80
N HIS A 294 4.48 17.03 -6.09
CA HIS A 294 5.87 17.45 -5.89
C HIS A 294 6.80 16.58 -6.75
N TYR A 295 7.43 17.21 -7.74
CA TYR A 295 8.24 16.58 -8.76
C TYR A 295 9.69 17.04 -8.65
N THR A 296 10.61 16.15 -8.25
CA THR A 296 11.99 16.53 -7.90
C THR A 296 13.03 15.45 -8.23
N ALA A 297 14.28 15.73 -7.86
CA ALA A 297 15.42 14.81 -7.88
C ALA A 297 15.69 14.16 -9.23
N GLY A 298 15.56 14.94 -10.32
CA GLY A 298 15.90 14.46 -11.66
C GLY A 298 14.88 13.49 -12.26
N SER A 299 13.72 13.28 -11.64
CA SER A 299 12.60 12.53 -12.21
C SER A 299 12.35 12.93 -13.66
N ALA A 300 12.23 11.97 -14.58
CA ALA A 300 12.19 12.26 -16.00
C ALA A 300 11.29 11.33 -16.82
N ARG A 301 10.75 11.87 -17.92
CA ARG A 301 9.92 11.15 -18.91
C ARG A 301 8.66 10.53 -18.29
N ASN A 302 8.11 11.13 -17.25
CA ASN A 302 6.81 10.72 -16.73
C ASN A 302 5.71 11.38 -17.58
N ALA A 303 4.67 10.63 -17.92
CA ALA A 303 3.48 11.16 -18.56
C ALA A 303 2.45 11.49 -17.47
N VAL A 304 1.96 12.74 -17.46
CA VAL A 304 0.97 13.22 -16.47
C VAL A 304 -0.23 13.76 -17.25
N THR A 305 -1.34 13.03 -17.26
CA THR A 305 -2.51 13.36 -18.10
C THR A 305 -3.83 12.92 -17.45
N GLY A 306 -4.93 13.61 -17.72
CA GLY A 306 -6.25 13.23 -17.25
C GLY A 306 -6.46 13.32 -15.74
N ASN A 307 -5.50 13.84 -14.97
CA ASN A 307 -5.62 13.99 -13.53
C ASN A 307 -6.45 15.23 -13.17
N ALA A 308 -7.04 15.24 -11.98
CA ALA A 308 -7.73 16.39 -11.42
C ALA A 308 -6.98 16.90 -10.18
N PHE A 309 -6.44 18.11 -10.27
CA PHE A 309 -5.78 18.82 -9.17
C PHE A 309 -6.76 19.85 -8.58
N VAL A 310 -7.36 19.52 -7.44
CA VAL A 310 -8.53 20.23 -6.92
C VAL A 310 -8.27 20.82 -5.53
N GLY A 311 -8.27 22.15 -5.43
CA GLY A 311 -8.21 22.86 -4.15
C GLY A 311 -6.94 22.58 -3.34
N ASN A 312 -5.83 22.23 -4.00
CA ASN A 312 -4.53 22.12 -3.33
C ASN A 312 -3.97 23.53 -3.09
N ARG A 313 -3.21 23.72 -2.01
CA ARG A 313 -2.60 25.02 -1.69
C ARG A 313 -1.59 25.44 -2.76
N ASN A 314 -0.76 24.50 -3.22
CA ASN A 314 0.03 24.63 -4.43
C ASN A 314 -0.28 23.43 -5.33
N GLN A 315 -0.71 23.65 -6.57
CA GLN A 315 -1.00 22.51 -7.45
C GLN A 315 0.27 21.71 -7.78
N VAL A 316 1.36 22.43 -8.08
CA VAL A 316 2.62 21.83 -8.52
C VAL A 316 3.80 22.44 -7.78
N LYS A 317 4.68 21.59 -7.28
CA LYS A 317 6.05 21.94 -6.89
C LYS A 317 7.01 21.21 -7.80
N TYR A 318 7.62 21.91 -8.75
CA TYR A 318 8.57 21.33 -9.71
C TYR A 318 9.98 21.85 -9.43
N VAL A 319 10.91 20.93 -9.22
CA VAL A 319 12.33 21.25 -9.01
C VAL A 319 13.13 20.77 -10.22
N GLY A 320 13.21 21.63 -11.24
CA GLY A 320 13.97 21.38 -12.45
C GLY A 320 14.17 22.65 -13.28
N THR A 321 14.92 22.53 -14.38
CA THR A 321 15.27 23.66 -15.26
C THR A 321 14.74 23.49 -16.69
N ARG A 322 14.04 22.40 -16.97
CA ARG A 322 13.49 22.07 -18.29
C ARG A 322 11.98 22.31 -18.31
N ASP A 323 11.47 22.64 -19.50
CA ASP A 323 10.04 22.58 -19.77
C ASP A 323 9.58 21.13 -19.89
N LEU A 324 8.52 20.78 -19.17
CA LEU A 324 7.88 19.47 -19.21
C LEU A 324 6.44 19.64 -19.68
N GLU A 325 6.09 18.94 -20.75
CA GLU A 325 4.71 18.86 -21.23
C GLU A 325 3.94 17.82 -20.40
N TRP A 326 2.88 18.27 -19.74
CA TRP A 326 1.93 17.47 -18.97
C TRP A 326 0.58 17.43 -19.69
N SER A 327 0.65 17.12 -20.98
CA SER A 327 -0.44 16.54 -21.76
C SER A 327 0.10 15.39 -22.59
N LEU A 328 -0.74 14.40 -22.86
CA LEU A 328 -0.41 13.22 -23.67
C LEU A 328 -1.52 13.00 -24.68
N ASP A 329 -1.16 12.80 -25.95
CA ASP A 329 -2.09 12.52 -27.05
C ASP A 329 -3.27 13.52 -27.13
N GLY A 330 -2.98 14.80 -26.92
CA GLY A 330 -3.97 15.89 -26.97
C GLY A 330 -4.84 16.01 -25.71
N ARG A 331 -4.49 15.34 -24.62
CA ARG A 331 -5.23 15.38 -23.35
C ARG A 331 -4.33 15.79 -22.18
N GLY A 332 -4.67 16.89 -21.53
CA GLY A 332 -4.00 17.42 -20.34
C GLY A 332 -4.71 17.06 -19.05
N ASN A 333 -4.57 17.89 -18.03
CA ASN A 333 -5.11 17.71 -16.69
C ASN A 333 -6.14 18.80 -16.36
N PHE A 334 -6.97 18.55 -15.35
CA PHE A 334 -7.85 19.56 -14.76
C PHE A 334 -7.15 20.27 -13.62
N TRP A 335 -7.29 21.60 -13.58
CA TRP A 335 -6.67 22.48 -12.58
C TRP A 335 -7.71 23.42 -11.99
N SER A 336 -8.03 23.30 -10.70
CA SER A 336 -9.10 24.10 -10.09
C SER A 336 -8.82 25.60 -10.01
N ASP A 337 -7.57 26.02 -10.18
CA ASP A 337 -7.07 27.40 -10.18
C ASP A 337 -6.88 27.97 -11.59
N LEU A 338 -7.16 27.18 -12.63
CA LEU A 338 -7.21 27.65 -14.01
C LEU A 338 -8.56 28.33 -14.29
N ALA A 339 -8.54 29.67 -14.34
CA ALA A 339 -9.64 30.43 -14.91
C ALA A 339 -9.49 30.48 -16.44
N ALA A 340 -10.19 29.58 -17.15
CA ALA A 340 -10.17 29.48 -18.61
C ALA A 340 -11.57 29.45 -19.23
N PHE A 341 -11.62 29.63 -20.55
CA PHE A 341 -12.81 29.49 -21.36
C PHE A 341 -12.63 28.32 -22.34
N ASP A 342 -13.75 27.71 -22.69
CA ASP A 342 -13.91 26.76 -23.78
C ASP A 342 -14.96 27.32 -24.73
N LEU A 343 -14.50 28.09 -25.71
CA LEU A 343 -15.34 28.79 -26.68
C LEU A 343 -15.83 27.85 -27.78
N ASN A 344 -15.10 26.76 -28.03
CA ASN A 344 -15.38 25.82 -29.10
C ASN A 344 -16.27 24.64 -28.63
N GLY A 345 -16.39 24.43 -27.31
CA GLY A 345 -17.24 23.44 -26.65
C GLY A 345 -16.68 22.01 -26.66
N ASP A 346 -15.37 21.81 -26.83
CA ASP A 346 -14.72 20.50 -26.92
C ASP A 346 -14.32 19.89 -25.56
N GLY A 347 -14.52 20.64 -24.46
CA GLY A 347 -14.20 20.21 -23.11
C GLY A 347 -12.76 20.50 -22.67
N PHE A 348 -11.97 21.17 -23.50
CA PHE A 348 -10.62 21.63 -23.20
C PHE A 348 -10.57 23.16 -23.09
N ALA A 349 -9.63 23.66 -22.29
CA ALA A 349 -9.37 25.09 -22.23
C ALA A 349 -8.70 25.55 -23.55
N ASP A 350 -9.19 26.65 -24.13
CA ASP A 350 -8.59 27.24 -25.34
C ASP A 350 -7.21 27.91 -25.11
N GLN A 351 -6.66 27.79 -23.89
CA GLN A 351 -5.37 28.37 -23.50
C GLN A 351 -4.45 27.33 -22.87
N VAL A 352 -3.15 27.46 -23.16
CA VAL A 352 -2.09 26.68 -22.50
C VAL A 352 -1.98 27.09 -21.04
N PHE A 353 -1.84 26.12 -20.14
CA PHE A 353 -1.66 26.38 -18.72
C PHE A 353 -0.23 26.13 -18.24
N ARG A 354 0.21 26.92 -17.27
CA ARG A 354 1.49 26.75 -16.56
C ARG A 354 1.22 26.79 -15.05
N PRO A 355 1.17 25.64 -14.36
CA PRO A 355 0.82 25.58 -12.94
C PRO A 355 1.93 26.04 -12.00
N ASN A 356 3.12 26.36 -12.53
CA ASN A 356 4.22 26.94 -11.77
C ASN A 356 4.96 28.00 -12.60
N ASP A 357 5.48 29.03 -11.93
CA ASP A 357 6.21 30.13 -12.56
C ASP A 357 7.55 30.46 -11.85
N LEU A 358 8.28 31.46 -12.37
CA LEU A 358 9.54 31.91 -11.77
C LEU A 358 9.34 32.47 -10.35
N MET A 359 8.18 33.08 -10.08
CA MET A 359 7.89 33.58 -8.74
C MET A 359 7.74 32.44 -7.75
N ASP A 360 7.21 31.29 -8.16
CA ASP A 360 7.20 30.08 -7.33
C ASP A 360 8.63 29.62 -6.97
N HIS A 361 9.57 29.66 -7.92
CA HIS A 361 10.98 29.38 -7.63
C HIS A 361 11.61 30.37 -6.62
N ILE A 362 11.29 31.67 -6.74
CA ILE A 362 11.76 32.68 -5.80
C ILE A 362 11.15 32.46 -4.42
N LEU A 363 9.84 32.20 -4.34
CA LEU A 363 9.12 31.92 -3.10
C LEU A 363 9.63 30.65 -2.40
N TRP A 364 10.01 29.62 -3.16
CA TRP A 364 10.61 28.41 -2.59
C TRP A 364 12.03 28.63 -2.06
N SER A 365 12.84 29.45 -2.74
CA SER A 365 14.20 29.78 -2.29
C SER A 365 14.23 30.81 -1.15
N GLN A 366 13.19 31.65 -1.04
CA GLN A 366 13.05 32.70 -0.05
C GLN A 366 11.64 32.66 0.57
N PRO A 367 11.36 31.75 1.52
CA PRO A 367 10.03 31.59 2.12
C PRO A 367 9.47 32.88 2.76
N ALA A 368 10.34 33.77 3.24
CA ALA A 368 9.96 35.07 3.79
C ALA A 368 9.25 36.00 2.78
N ALA A 369 9.45 35.79 1.48
CA ALA A 369 8.76 36.52 0.42
C ALA A 369 7.28 36.10 0.26
N GLY A 370 6.83 35.03 0.95
CA GLY A 370 5.44 34.57 0.94
C GLY A 370 4.41 35.63 1.35
N LEU A 371 4.80 36.60 2.19
CA LEU A 371 3.94 37.72 2.59
C LEU A 371 3.55 38.65 1.42
N LEU A 372 4.28 38.59 0.31
CA LEU A 372 4.09 39.45 -0.86
C LEU A 372 3.25 38.79 -1.96
N ILE A 373 2.82 37.53 -1.80
CA ILE A 373 2.07 36.78 -2.84
C ILE A 373 0.76 37.50 -3.24
N GLY A 374 0.08 38.12 -2.27
CA GLY A 374 -1.13 38.91 -2.51
C GLY A 374 -0.88 40.35 -2.99
N ALA A 375 0.38 40.78 -3.12
CA ALA A 375 0.70 42.15 -3.51
C ALA A 375 0.35 42.39 -5.00
N PRO A 376 -0.26 43.53 -5.37
CA PRO A 376 -0.63 43.84 -6.76
C PRO A 376 0.53 43.74 -7.76
N ALA A 377 1.75 44.07 -7.32
CA ALA A 377 2.95 43.94 -8.16
C ALA A 377 3.28 42.48 -8.51
N VAL A 378 3.11 41.54 -7.56
CA VAL A 378 3.32 40.10 -7.80
C VAL A 378 2.25 39.56 -8.74
N GLN A 379 0.98 39.94 -8.54
CA GLN A 379 -0.13 39.56 -9.41
C GLN A 379 0.04 40.07 -10.85
N LEU A 380 0.51 41.31 -11.02
CA LEU A 380 0.79 41.89 -12.34
C LEU A 380 1.94 41.15 -13.06
N ILE A 381 2.98 40.74 -12.33
CA ILE A 381 4.08 39.96 -12.91
C ILE A 381 3.58 38.57 -13.32
N ARG A 382 2.79 37.88 -12.48
CA ARG A 382 2.21 36.57 -12.83
C ARG A 382 1.33 36.65 -14.09
N TRP A 383 0.44 37.64 -14.15
CA TRP A 383 -0.39 37.89 -15.34
C TRP A 383 0.44 38.18 -16.60
N SER A 384 1.49 39.00 -16.46
CA SER A 384 2.41 39.31 -17.56
C SER A 384 3.16 38.06 -18.03
N GLN A 385 3.57 37.17 -17.13
CA GLN A 385 4.25 35.92 -17.49
C GLN A 385 3.33 34.92 -18.19
N GLN A 386 2.06 34.85 -17.78
CA GLN A 386 1.04 34.08 -18.48
C GLN A 386 0.80 34.62 -19.91
N SER A 387 0.81 35.94 -20.08
CA SER A 387 0.51 36.59 -21.36
C SER A 387 1.72 36.70 -22.31
N PHE A 388 2.95 36.70 -21.79
CA PHE A 388 4.20 36.89 -22.55
C PHE A 388 5.28 35.88 -22.10
N PRO A 389 5.28 34.64 -22.64
CA PRO A 389 6.06 33.51 -22.09
C PRO A 389 7.57 33.54 -22.34
N ALA A 390 8.08 34.50 -23.11
CA ALA A 390 9.44 34.47 -23.61
C ALA A 390 10.43 35.07 -22.59
N THR A 391 11.10 34.21 -21.81
CA THR A 391 12.49 34.31 -21.25
C THR A 391 12.70 33.65 -19.86
N LEU A 392 12.00 32.55 -19.51
CA LEU A 392 12.09 31.96 -18.15
C LEU A 392 12.66 30.52 -18.12
N PRO A 393 13.35 30.12 -17.03
CA PRO A 393 14.04 28.84 -16.94
C PRO A 393 13.12 27.70 -16.52
N GLY A 394 12.58 26.94 -17.50
CA GLY A 394 11.88 25.68 -17.28
C GLY A 394 10.55 25.79 -16.52
N GLY A 395 9.74 24.73 -16.56
CA GLY A 395 8.45 24.70 -15.88
C GLY A 395 7.56 23.58 -16.39
N ILE A 396 6.37 23.48 -15.81
CA ILE A 396 5.33 22.61 -16.33
C ILE A 396 4.48 23.38 -17.33
N VAL A 397 4.17 22.73 -18.44
CA VAL A 397 3.26 23.24 -19.47
C VAL A 397 2.19 22.17 -19.68
N ASP A 398 0.92 22.58 -19.62
CA ASP A 398 -0.20 21.76 -20.03
C ASP A 398 -0.86 22.40 -21.24
N SER A 399 -0.63 21.81 -22.42
CA SER A 399 -1.12 22.34 -23.68
C SER A 399 -2.59 22.02 -23.96
N HIS A 400 -3.21 21.10 -23.21
CA HIS A 400 -4.60 20.68 -23.41
C HIS A 400 -5.37 20.56 -22.07
N PRO A 401 -5.47 21.63 -21.27
CA PRO A 401 -6.09 21.54 -19.95
C PRO A 401 -7.56 21.14 -20.05
N LEU A 402 -8.04 20.31 -19.13
CA LEU A 402 -9.44 19.88 -19.08
C LEU A 402 -10.31 20.93 -18.40
N MET A 403 -11.54 21.12 -18.89
CA MET A 403 -12.51 22.06 -18.29
C MET A 403 -13.33 21.48 -17.13
N ALA A 404 -13.37 20.15 -17.01
CA ALA A 404 -14.11 19.46 -15.95
C ALA A 404 -13.19 18.52 -15.17
N PRO A 405 -13.34 18.44 -13.83
CA PRO A 405 -12.57 17.51 -13.04
C PRO A 405 -13.04 16.07 -13.27
N LEU A 406 -12.09 15.14 -13.15
CA LEU A 406 -12.42 13.74 -12.90
C LEU A 406 -13.05 13.61 -11.51
N GLU A 407 -14.24 13.03 -11.45
CA GLU A 407 -14.93 12.71 -10.20
C GLU A 407 -14.72 11.23 -9.85
N ILE A 408 -14.22 10.97 -8.64
CA ILE A 408 -14.09 9.63 -8.07
C ILE A 408 -14.98 9.61 -6.82
N PRO A 409 -16.05 8.81 -6.80
CA PRO A 409 -16.99 8.81 -5.68
C PRO A 409 -16.32 8.29 -4.41
N LEU A 410 -16.51 9.01 -3.30
CA LEU A 410 -16.10 8.58 -1.97
C LEU A 410 -17.31 8.05 -1.20
N ALA A 411 -17.22 6.82 -0.70
CA ALA A 411 -18.29 6.23 0.10
C ALA A 411 -18.47 7.01 1.43
N PRO A 412 -19.71 7.25 1.91
CA PRO A 412 -19.97 8.07 3.10
C PRO A 412 -19.31 7.55 4.39
N ASP A 413 -19.19 6.24 4.53
CA ASP A 413 -18.51 5.57 5.64
C ASP A 413 -16.99 5.84 5.64
N LEU A 414 -16.36 5.86 4.47
CA LEU A 414 -14.95 6.24 4.33
C LEU A 414 -14.72 7.72 4.65
N ALA A 415 -15.64 8.59 4.20
CA ALA A 415 -15.60 10.01 4.54
C ALA A 415 -15.74 10.23 6.07
N ALA A 416 -16.63 9.48 6.72
CA ALA A 416 -16.77 9.51 8.17
C ALA A 416 -15.51 9.01 8.89
N ALA A 417 -14.93 7.90 8.43
CA ALA A 417 -13.69 7.35 8.97
C ALA A 417 -12.50 8.31 8.82
N ALA A 418 -12.42 9.06 7.72
CA ALA A 418 -11.41 10.10 7.52
C ALA A 418 -11.62 11.29 8.46
N ALA A 419 -12.87 11.68 8.72
CA ALA A 419 -13.18 12.78 9.65
C ALA A 419 -12.75 12.47 11.10
N GLU A 420 -12.70 11.20 11.50
CA GLU A 420 -12.20 10.77 12.81
C GLU A 420 -10.71 11.08 13.02
N VAL A 421 -9.92 11.24 11.95
CA VAL A 421 -8.51 11.66 12.05
C VAL A 421 -8.40 13.07 12.64
N GLY A 422 -9.37 13.93 12.34
CA GLY A 422 -9.50 15.27 12.91
C GLY A 422 -8.23 16.11 12.77
N ASP A 423 -7.81 16.73 13.87
CA ASP A 423 -6.63 17.59 13.95
C ASP A 423 -5.37 16.86 14.44
N ARG A 424 -5.36 15.51 14.44
CA ARG A 424 -4.27 14.70 15.00
C ARG A 424 -2.90 15.15 14.51
N TRP A 425 -2.74 15.38 13.22
CA TRP A 425 -1.47 15.77 12.61
C TRP A 425 -0.97 17.16 12.99
N THR A 426 -1.84 18.01 13.53
CA THR A 426 -1.42 19.32 14.07
C THR A 426 -0.90 19.23 15.50
N LYS A 427 -1.21 18.13 16.20
CA LYS A 427 -0.84 17.88 17.60
C LYS A 427 0.35 16.93 17.74
N ASP A 428 0.56 16.08 16.73
CA ASP A 428 1.65 15.13 16.67
C ASP A 428 2.91 15.80 16.13
N THR A 429 4.00 15.72 16.90
CA THR A 429 5.30 16.34 16.57
C THR A 429 6.37 15.29 16.22
N GLU A 430 6.04 14.00 16.15
CA GLU A 430 7.01 12.94 15.87
C GLU A 430 7.36 12.87 14.36
N GLU A 431 8.65 13.00 14.01
CA GLU A 431 9.16 12.91 12.62
C GLU A 431 9.56 11.47 12.25
N ASP A 432 8.64 10.52 12.36
CA ASP A 432 8.98 9.09 12.19
C ASP A 432 9.02 8.60 10.73
N ALA A 433 8.52 9.40 9.78
CA ALA A 433 8.38 9.01 8.38
C ALA A 433 9.54 9.48 7.49
N GLU A 434 10.21 10.58 7.84
CA GLU A 434 11.24 11.19 6.98
C GLU A 434 12.62 10.51 7.10
N THR A 435 12.90 9.83 8.22
CA THR A 435 14.22 9.22 8.48
C THR A 435 14.57 8.09 7.49
N ASP A 436 13.57 7.41 6.92
CA ASP A 436 13.78 6.33 5.95
C ASP A 436 13.82 6.84 4.49
N LEU A 437 13.58 8.13 4.25
CA LEU A 437 13.56 8.73 2.90
C LEU A 437 14.93 9.24 2.43
N ALA A 438 15.94 9.27 3.31
CA ALA A 438 17.24 9.90 3.09
C ALA A 438 18.39 8.93 2.72
N HIS A 439 18.09 7.66 2.40
CA HIS A 439 19.10 6.63 2.08
C HIS A 439 18.83 5.91 0.77
#